data_AF-G0ZSA5-F1
#
_entry.id   AF-G0ZSA5-F1
#
_cell.length_a   1.000
_cell.length_b   1.000
_cell.length_c   1.000
_cell.angle_alpha   90.00
_cell.angle_beta   90.00
_cell.angle_gamma   90.00
#
_symmetry.space_group_name_H-M   'P 1'
#
loop_
_entity.id
_entity.type
_entity.pdbx_description
1 polymer ?
#
loop_
_entity_poly.entity_id
_entity_poly.type
_entity_poly.pdbx_seq_one_letter_code
_entity_poly.pdbx_strand_id
1 'polypeptide(L)'
;EFWLNEALHSLTRAGDYSLRVDLRAGDEAVFAQYDSFQVDSAEEYYRLHLEGYHGTAGDSMSYHSGSVFSARDRDPNNLLISCAVSYRGAWWYRNCHYANLN
;
A
#
# COMPACT_ATOMS: atom_id res chain seq x y z
N GLU A 1 17.99 -5.50 5.79
CA GLU A 1 16.64 -5.23 5.25
C GLU A 1 15.63 -5.56 6.34
N PHE A 2 14.61 -4.73 6.54
CA PHE A 2 13.59 -4.98 7.57
C PHE A 2 12.23 -5.15 6.89
N TRP A 3 11.59 -6.28 7.15
CA TRP A 3 10.27 -6.62 6.63
C TRP A 3 9.20 -6.03 7.54
N LEU A 4 8.74 -4.81 7.23
CA LEU A 4 7.59 -4.21 7.91
C LEU A 4 6.30 -4.98 7.65
N ASN A 5 6.19 -5.77 6.58
CA ASN A 5 4.91 -6.38 6.20
C ASN A 5 4.38 -7.39 7.23
N GLU A 6 5.23 -8.22 7.82
CA GLU A 6 4.81 -9.17 8.87
C GLU A 6 4.41 -8.44 10.17
N ALA A 7 5.13 -7.36 10.49
CA ALA A 7 4.79 -6.49 11.61
C ALA A 7 3.47 -5.75 11.36
N LEU A 8 3.22 -5.27 10.13
CA LEU A 8 1.98 -4.61 9.71
C LEU A 8 0.81 -5.59 9.77
N HIS A 9 0.98 -6.81 9.28
CA HIS A 9 -0.03 -7.86 9.42
C HIS A 9 -0.36 -8.08 10.90
N SER A 10 0.65 -8.37 11.73
CA SER A 10 0.48 -8.63 13.15
C SER A 10 -0.20 -7.47 13.89
N LEU A 11 0.19 -6.23 13.58
CA LEU A 11 -0.38 -5.02 14.16
C LEU A 11 -1.85 -4.86 13.76
N THR A 12 -2.14 -4.86 12.46
CA THR A 12 -3.48 -4.61 11.92
C THR A 12 -4.47 -5.76 12.16
N ARG A 13 -3.99 -6.96 12.49
CA ARG A 13 -4.84 -8.07 12.96
C ARG A 13 -5.23 -7.98 14.43
N ALA A 14 -4.49 -7.21 15.23
CA ALA A 14 -4.69 -7.13 16.68
C ALA A 14 -5.84 -6.18 17.09
N GLY A 15 -6.37 -5.39 16.16
CA GLY A 15 -7.46 -4.45 16.40
C GLY A 15 -7.77 -3.63 15.17
N ASP A 16 -8.64 -2.64 15.33
CA ASP A 16 -9.01 -1.73 14.24
C ASP A 16 -7.98 -0.60 14.15
N TYR A 17 -7.39 -0.43 12.98
CA TYR A 17 -6.40 0.61 12.71
C TYR A 17 -6.83 1.47 11.53
N SER A 18 -6.53 2.75 11.64
CA SER A 18 -6.65 3.72 10.56
C SER A 18 -5.27 4.04 9.99
N LEU A 19 -5.17 4.28 8.67
CA LEU A 19 -3.93 4.72 8.03
C LEU A 19 -3.98 6.21 7.72
N ARG A 20 -2.93 6.95 8.14
CA ARG A 20 -2.69 8.34 7.76
C ARG A 20 -1.44 8.44 6.90
N VAL A 21 -1.55 9.12 5.76
CA VAL A 21 -0.43 9.48 4.89
C VAL A 21 -0.36 11.00 4.81
N ASP A 22 0.71 11.57 5.35
CA ASP A 22 1.01 13.01 5.25
C ASP A 22 2.03 13.24 4.12
N LEU A 23 1.71 14.16 3.20
CA LEU A 23 2.54 14.51 2.05
C LEU A 23 2.91 16.00 2.10
N ARG A 24 4.11 16.33 1.64
CA ARG A 24 4.58 17.72 1.54
C ARG A 24 5.29 17.99 0.23
N ALA A 25 5.04 19.16 -0.34
CA ALA A 25 5.72 19.69 -1.52
C ALA A 25 6.02 21.17 -1.31
N GLY A 26 7.27 21.50 -0.93
CA GLY A 26 7.61 22.84 -0.47
C GLY A 26 6.82 23.22 0.79
N ASP A 27 6.09 24.34 0.74
CA ASP A 27 5.23 24.81 1.83
C ASP A 27 3.84 24.15 1.83
N GLU A 28 3.48 23.43 0.76
CA GLU A 28 2.20 22.73 0.69
C GLU A 28 2.24 21.45 1.52
N ALA A 29 1.21 21.23 2.34
CA ALA A 29 1.03 20.03 3.13
C ALA A 29 -0.39 19.50 2.96
N VAL A 30 -0.51 18.24 2.56
CA VAL A 30 -1.79 17.56 2.35
C VAL A 30 -1.76 16.20 3.04
N PHE A 31 -2.94 15.62 3.29
CA PHE A 31 -3.03 14.29 3.90
C PHE A 31 -4.11 13.44 3.26
N ALA A 32 -3.93 12.13 3.34
CA ALA A 32 -4.95 11.11 3.09
C ALA A 32 -5.11 10.27 4.36
N GLN A 33 -6.35 10.03 4.77
CA GLN A 33 -6.71 9.20 5.91
C GLN A 33 -7.67 8.11 5.43
N TYR A 34 -7.49 6.90 5.94
CA TYR A 34 -8.36 5.75 5.71
C TYR A 34 -8.78 5.22 7.07
N ASP A 35 -10.09 5.14 7.31
CA ASP A 35 -10.66 4.74 8.60
C ASP A 35 -10.38 3.27 8.92
N SER A 36 -10.31 2.42 7.90
CA SER A 36 -9.94 1.00 8.04
C SER A 36 -8.68 0.70 7.23
N PHE A 37 -7.71 0.09 7.89
CA PHE A 37 -6.45 -0.37 7.30
C PHE A 37 -6.08 -1.74 7.85
N GLN A 38 -6.00 -2.71 6.94
CA GLN A 38 -5.57 -4.07 7.25
C GLN A 38 -4.63 -4.61 6.18
N VAL A 39 -3.68 -5.44 6.60
CA VAL A 39 -2.80 -6.20 5.72
C VAL A 39 -2.95 -7.68 6.05
N ASP A 40 -3.16 -8.52 5.03
CA ASP A 40 -3.28 -9.97 5.19
C ASP A 40 -1.92 -10.63 5.49
N SER A 41 -1.91 -11.94 5.72
CA SER A 41 -0.71 -12.71 6.04
C SER A 41 0.23 -12.86 4.85
N ALA A 42 1.43 -13.40 5.10
CA ALA A 42 2.39 -13.75 4.05
C ALA A 42 1.86 -14.79 3.04
N GLU A 43 0.95 -15.68 3.46
CA GLU A 43 0.30 -16.70 2.62
C GLU A 43 -0.67 -16.06 1.62
N GLU A 44 -1.32 -14.99 2.03
CA GLU A 44 -2.20 -14.15 1.21
C GLU A 44 -1.44 -12.98 0.55
N TYR A 45 -0.11 -13.10 0.47
CA TYR A 45 0.79 -12.14 -0.15
C TYR A 45 0.63 -10.70 0.37
N TYR A 46 0.31 -10.56 1.67
CA TYR A 46 0.12 -9.28 2.34
C TYR A 46 -0.89 -8.38 1.63
N ARG A 47 -2.01 -8.93 1.16
CA ARG A 47 -3.06 -8.14 0.50
C ARG A 47 -3.51 -6.95 1.35
N LEU A 48 -3.62 -5.79 0.71
CA LEU A 48 -4.03 -4.54 1.34
C LEU A 48 -5.54 -4.41 1.39
N HIS A 49 -6.07 -3.95 2.52
CA HIS A 49 -7.47 -3.52 2.67
C HIS A 49 -7.49 -2.09 3.18
N LEU A 50 -8.19 -1.22 2.46
CA LEU A 50 -8.42 0.18 2.81
C LEU A 50 -9.88 0.55 2.56
N GLU A 51 -10.48 1.26 3.52
CA GLU A 51 -11.82 1.84 3.41
C GLU A 51 -11.92 3.19 4.13
N GLY A 52 -12.99 3.94 3.87
CA GLY A 52 -13.28 5.20 4.58
C GLY A 52 -12.27 6.31 4.28
N TYR A 53 -11.94 6.53 3.00
CA TYR A 53 -11.05 7.62 2.63
C TYR A 53 -11.63 8.99 3.01
N HIS A 54 -10.81 9.83 3.63
CA HIS A 54 -11.00 11.27 3.70
C HIS A 54 -9.65 12.00 3.73
N GLY A 55 -9.62 13.27 3.31
CA GLY A 55 -8.38 14.05 3.32
C GLY A 55 -8.30 15.10 2.22
N THR A 56 -7.15 15.77 2.14
CA THR A 56 -6.87 16.85 1.20
C THR A 56 -5.94 16.44 0.05
N ALA A 57 -5.29 15.27 0.13
CA ALA A 57 -4.32 14.80 -0.87
C ALA A 57 -4.96 14.19 -2.13
N GLY A 58 -6.26 13.91 -2.11
CA GLY A 58 -6.93 13.07 -3.12
C GLY A 58 -6.75 11.58 -2.82
N ASP A 59 -7.70 10.76 -3.28
CA ASP A 59 -7.69 9.32 -3.01
C ASP A 59 -6.93 8.54 -4.08
N SER A 60 -5.64 8.34 -3.85
CA SER A 60 -4.79 7.50 -4.72
C SER A 60 -4.53 6.10 -4.17
N MET A 61 -4.74 5.85 -2.87
CA MET A 61 -4.49 4.52 -2.28
C MET A 61 -5.66 3.56 -2.40
N SER A 62 -6.92 4.00 -2.48
CA SER A 62 -8.05 3.07 -2.64
C SER A 62 -7.95 2.22 -3.91
N TYR A 63 -7.29 2.73 -4.96
CA TYR A 63 -7.00 1.96 -6.18
C TYR A 63 -6.19 0.67 -5.92
N HIS A 64 -5.36 0.71 -4.87
CA HIS A 64 -4.48 -0.38 -4.45
C HIS A 64 -5.15 -1.37 -3.49
N SER A 65 -6.29 -1.01 -2.88
CA SER A 65 -7.08 -1.89 -2.01
C SER A 65 -7.46 -3.18 -2.75
N GLY A 66 -7.33 -4.32 -2.09
CA GLY A 66 -7.49 -5.67 -2.62
C GLY A 66 -6.29 -6.21 -3.40
N SER A 67 -5.26 -5.41 -3.68
CA SER A 67 -4.06 -5.86 -4.39
C SER A 67 -3.07 -6.52 -3.44
N VAL A 68 -2.28 -7.45 -3.95
CA VAL A 68 -1.19 -8.12 -3.21
C VAL A 68 0.11 -7.35 -3.30
N PHE A 69 1.00 -7.54 -2.32
CA PHE A 69 2.29 -6.86 -2.30
C PHE A 69 3.25 -7.45 -3.34
N SER A 70 3.82 -6.60 -4.20
CA SER A 70 4.81 -6.98 -5.21
C SER A 70 6.12 -6.22 -4.98
N ALA A 71 7.25 -6.92 -5.07
CA ALA A 71 8.60 -6.40 -5.03
C ALA A 71 9.42 -6.97 -6.21
N ARG A 72 10.63 -6.45 -6.45
CA ARG A 72 11.46 -6.81 -7.61
C ARG A 72 11.73 -8.31 -7.73
N ASP A 73 11.90 -8.99 -6.60
CA ASP A 73 12.23 -10.40 -6.47
C ASP A 73 11.00 -11.28 -6.13
N ARG A 74 9.84 -10.65 -5.88
CA ARG A 74 8.60 -11.33 -5.49
C ARG A 74 7.40 -10.63 -6.13
N ASP A 75 6.98 -11.12 -7.29
CA ASP A 75 5.79 -10.63 -7.99
C ASP A 75 4.73 -11.74 -8.10
N PRO A 76 3.73 -11.78 -7.19
CA PRO A 76 2.72 -12.83 -7.17
C PRO A 76 1.82 -12.80 -8.42
N ASN A 77 1.70 -11.65 -9.08
CA ASN A 77 0.82 -11.46 -10.23
C ASN A 77 1.46 -11.92 -11.56
N ASN A 78 2.76 -12.25 -11.55
CA ASN A 78 3.53 -12.74 -12.69
C ASN A 78 3.23 -12.01 -14.01
N LEU A 79 3.14 -10.67 -13.93
CA LEU A 79 2.81 -9.84 -15.08
C LEU A 79 3.94 -9.89 -16.11
N LEU A 80 3.58 -9.88 -17.40
CA LEU A 80 4.54 -9.81 -18.53
C LEU A 80 5.54 -8.64 -18.38
N ILE A 81 5.10 -7.54 -17.77
CA ILE A 81 5.94 -6.42 -17.36
C ILE A 81 5.70 -6.19 -15.87
N SER A 82 6.69 -6.53 -15.05
CA SER A 82 6.57 -6.37 -13.59
C SER A 82 6.61 -4.90 -13.19
N CYS A 83 5.54 -4.40 -12.58
CA CYS A 83 5.45 -3.02 -12.09
C CYS A 83 6.57 -2.69 -11.09
N ALA A 84 6.92 -3.63 -10.21
CA ALA A 84 8.00 -3.44 -9.25
C ALA A 84 9.36 -3.24 -9.93
N VAL A 85 9.60 -3.92 -11.06
CA VAL A 85 10.82 -3.74 -11.86
C VAL A 85 10.78 -2.40 -12.62
N SER A 86 9.66 -2.08 -13.27
CA SER A 86 9.52 -0.87 -14.08
C SER A 86 9.56 0.42 -13.27
N TYR A 87 8.90 0.44 -12.11
CA TYR A 87 8.77 1.62 -11.25
C TYR A 87 9.74 1.62 -10.06
N ARG A 88 10.61 0.61 -9.99
CA ARG A 88 11.73 0.51 -9.04
C ARG A 88 11.32 0.61 -7.56
N GLY A 89 10.13 0.12 -7.24
CA GLY A 89 9.57 0.14 -5.90
C GLY A 89 9.02 -1.22 -5.47
N ALA A 90 8.48 -1.25 -4.26
CA ALA A 90 7.75 -2.40 -3.73
C ALA A 90 6.43 -1.91 -3.14
N TRP A 91 5.31 -2.36 -3.72
CA TRP A 91 4.00 -1.81 -3.45
C TRP A 91 2.88 -2.80 -3.76
N TRP A 92 1.66 -2.46 -3.34
CA TRP A 92 0.43 -3.14 -3.73
C TRP A 92 0.02 -2.77 -5.15
N TYR A 93 0.86 -3.11 -6.13
CA TYR A 93 0.66 -2.75 -7.53
C TYR A 93 -0.56 -3.45 -8.14
N ARG A 94 -1.22 -2.76 -9.07
CA ARG A 94 -2.33 -3.29 -9.87
C ARG A 94 -2.02 -3.25 -11.37
N ASN A 95 -2.15 -2.10 -12.03
CA ASN A 95 -1.65 -1.90 -13.41
C ASN A 95 -1.37 -0.40 -13.72
N CYS A 96 -0.35 0.24 -13.17
CA CYS A 96 0.51 -0.23 -12.09
C CYS A 96 0.17 0.46 -10.77
N HIS A 97 0.09 1.79 -10.75
CA HIS A 97 -0.16 2.54 -9.52
C HIS A 97 -0.79 3.92 -9.76
N TYR A 98 -1.50 4.41 -8.75
CA TYR A 98 -1.80 5.83 -8.57
C TYR A 98 -0.98 6.47 -7.42
N ALA A 99 -0.47 5.65 -6.50
CA ALA A 99 0.53 6.06 -5.51
C ALA A 99 1.75 5.13 -5.56
N ASN A 100 2.97 5.69 -5.46
CA ASN A 100 4.22 4.94 -5.43
C ASN A 100 5.19 5.59 -4.44
N LEU A 101 4.95 5.36 -3.15
CA LEU A 101 5.65 6.04 -2.05
C LEU A 101 6.95 5.36 -1.61
N ASN A 102 7.23 4.14 -2.12
CA ASN A 102 8.40 3.32 -1.82
C ASN A 102 9.38 3.28 -2.99
#